data_AF-A0A2E5VII7-F1
#
_entry.id   AF-A0A2E5VII7-F1
#
_cell.length_a   1.000
_cell.length_b   1.000
_cell.length_c   1.000
_cell.angle_alpha   90.00
_cell.angle_beta   90.00
_cell.angle_gamma   90.00
#
_symmetry.space_group_name_H-M   'P 1'
#
loop_
_entity.id
_entity.type
_entity.pdbx_description
1 polymer ?
#
loop_
_entity_poly.entity_id
_entity_poly.type
_entity_poly.pdbx_seq_one_letter_code
_entity_poly.pdbx_strand_id
1 'polypeptide(L)'
;MQLRPRNIFLCSLSLVFLLFFSQVSTWAQRGPTFSIDYQSPTGGGPGPLNGTKDSFVGIEIDEGSILTTGIPAGAVSPNPTSPGPLPAPGVLVGSVPGSGAPFGDLNLLPGCKGAVEVDALSYGRDAGWKLFFSVDEFAVGDVAFGAGAPSTPPDVFSEGGFGNSEASADVFKFNGPAVSTIMASPGLDSKAVLDGDGLAPPGLPGVGLVEPNWFNWGNPADYGDNLDAVDMNTRTGHLLGPIFYSLDSYFPDTFEIGLGGDPNAGTAMGNVDVTTGINFSGGDVLVKTATVGPTLYASAASLGLDKFGYDTDDLDALALLDDGKLDPLGNPYFTPGNDRLLFSVRRDSAVIGTPDGLYGISIEPGDILLPPTSPLGQPGIFITAEALGLATIRSGTTGGQNAGDDLDALDVVGVPCDLNFDTFCDVADIDSLYSAGDLVATVALPGPPADYDMDVDLDVDNDDLTAWLSEAATYNGFANSYRRGDTELDRDVDLADFLSLAGNFDPAGAAGPHPWAHGNFDGDWDVDLADFNSLATNFAAAGYAPQMSASVPEPSAMLLALLAICSAQLCLRRRN
;
A
#
# COMPACT_ATOMS: atom_id res chain seq x y z
N MET A 1 -35.91 -4.91 57.54
CA MET A 1 -35.58 -3.90 56.52
C MET A 1 -34.46 -4.50 55.68
N GLN A 2 -34.85 -5.31 54.68
CA GLN A 2 -33.95 -6.15 53.89
C GLN A 2 -33.78 -5.52 52.51
N LEU A 3 -32.53 -5.24 52.14
CA LEU A 3 -32.11 -4.76 50.83
C LEU A 3 -32.19 -5.90 49.80
N ARG A 4 -32.82 -5.63 48.65
CA ARG A 4 -32.89 -6.54 47.49
C ARG A 4 -31.61 -6.40 46.65
N PRO A 5 -31.03 -7.48 46.09
CA PRO A 5 -30.05 -7.36 45.02
C PRO A 5 -30.77 -7.25 43.67
N ARG A 6 -30.37 -6.27 42.84
CA ARG A 6 -30.78 -6.17 41.43
C ARG A 6 -29.68 -6.76 40.56
N ASN A 7 -30.06 -7.75 39.77
CA ASN A 7 -29.55 -8.13 38.45
C ASN A 7 -28.25 -7.46 37.98
N ILE A 8 -27.13 -8.16 38.17
CA ILE A 8 -25.92 -8.03 37.36
C ILE A 8 -25.64 -9.44 36.86
N PHE A 9 -26.15 -9.82 35.69
CA PHE A 9 -25.74 -11.00 34.92
C PHE A 9 -26.63 -11.04 33.67
N LEU A 10 -26.16 -10.47 32.54
CA LEU A 10 -26.61 -10.72 31.14
C LEU A 10 -26.15 -9.63 30.15
N CYS A 11 -25.09 -8.87 30.42
CA CYS A 11 -24.55 -7.89 29.47
C CYS A 11 -23.10 -8.19 29.02
N SER A 12 -22.58 -9.38 29.30
CA SER A 12 -21.15 -9.71 29.08
C SER A 12 -20.89 -10.80 28.04
N LEU A 13 -21.92 -11.25 27.30
CA LEU A 13 -21.73 -12.31 26.30
C LEU A 13 -21.90 -11.84 24.85
N SER A 14 -22.58 -10.71 24.61
CA SER A 14 -22.73 -10.14 23.26
C SER A 14 -21.61 -9.15 22.88
N LEU A 15 -20.86 -8.62 23.85
CA LEU A 15 -19.77 -7.67 23.59
C LEU A 15 -18.43 -8.37 23.29
N VAL A 16 -18.28 -9.65 23.67
CA VAL A 16 -17.05 -10.42 23.46
C VAL A 16 -16.97 -11.01 22.05
N PHE A 17 -18.11 -11.14 21.35
CA PHE A 17 -18.16 -11.70 19.99
C PHE A 17 -17.94 -10.67 18.87
N LEU A 18 -18.00 -9.37 19.19
CA LEU A 18 -17.84 -8.26 18.23
C LEU A 18 -16.41 -7.71 18.17
N LEU A 19 -15.49 -8.23 18.98
CA LEU A 19 -14.12 -7.71 19.10
C LEU A 19 -13.02 -8.70 18.67
N PHE A 20 -13.36 -9.87 18.13
CA PHE A 20 -12.33 -10.90 17.85
C PHE A 20 -12.28 -11.50 16.44
N PHE A 21 -13.13 -11.05 15.51
CA PHE A 21 -12.94 -11.37 14.10
C PHE A 21 -13.48 -10.22 13.26
N SER A 22 -12.74 -9.11 13.15
CA SER A 22 -12.63 -8.56 11.80
C SER A 22 -12.01 -9.70 11.02
N GLN A 23 -12.78 -10.33 10.14
CA GLN A 23 -12.19 -11.13 9.08
C GLN A 23 -11.12 -10.21 8.51
N VAL A 24 -9.85 -10.59 8.67
CA VAL A 24 -8.79 -9.95 7.92
C VAL A 24 -9.28 -10.11 6.50
N SER A 25 -9.63 -8.97 5.88
CA SER A 25 -9.96 -8.91 4.47
C SER A 25 -8.95 -9.79 3.74
N THR A 26 -9.38 -10.51 2.72
CA THR A 26 -8.57 -11.46 1.92
C THR A 26 -7.40 -10.81 1.16
N TRP A 27 -6.71 -9.84 1.76
CA TRP A 27 -5.32 -9.42 1.55
C TRP A 27 -4.33 -10.59 1.73
N ALA A 28 -4.72 -11.83 1.42
CA ALA A 28 -3.82 -12.96 1.41
C ALA A 28 -2.77 -12.71 0.31
N GLN A 29 -1.68 -12.05 0.71
CA GLN A 29 -0.34 -12.08 0.15
C GLN A 29 -0.22 -11.77 -1.34
N ARG A 30 -0.43 -10.51 -1.69
CA ARG A 30 0.45 -9.86 -2.69
C ARG A 30 1.59 -9.28 -1.85
N GLY A 31 2.77 -9.90 -1.87
CA GLY A 31 3.89 -9.44 -1.05
C GLY A 31 4.26 -8.00 -1.44
N PRO A 32 4.69 -7.15 -0.49
CA PRO A 32 5.19 -5.83 -0.85
C PRO A 32 6.36 -5.98 -1.82
N THR A 33 6.56 -4.96 -2.65
CA THR A 33 7.87 -4.76 -3.28
C THR A 33 8.61 -3.62 -2.59
N PHE A 34 9.92 -3.75 -2.50
CA PHE A 34 10.75 -2.83 -1.75
C PHE A 34 12.19 -2.81 -2.26
N SER A 35 12.96 -1.79 -1.89
CA SER A 35 14.43 -1.77 -1.96
C SER A 35 15.01 -1.71 -0.55
N ILE A 36 16.34 -1.73 -0.47
CA ILE A 36 17.13 -1.67 0.75
C ILE A 36 18.23 -0.64 0.56
N ASP A 37 18.72 -0.08 1.66
CA ASP A 37 19.79 0.93 1.67
C ASP A 37 21.14 0.37 1.27
N TYR A 38 22.06 1.23 0.83
CA TYR A 38 23.41 0.82 0.39
C TYR A 38 24.27 0.19 1.50
N GLN A 39 23.93 0.40 2.77
CA GLN A 39 24.68 -0.14 3.91
C GLN A 39 24.16 -1.50 4.35
N SER A 40 23.03 -1.93 3.79
CA SER A 40 22.35 -3.18 4.05
C SER A 40 23.28 -4.40 4.00
N PRO A 41 23.35 -5.21 5.06
CA PRO A 41 24.02 -6.52 5.01
C PRO A 41 23.39 -7.48 4.00
N THR A 42 22.09 -7.36 3.69
CA THR A 42 21.43 -8.13 2.63
C THR A 42 21.98 -7.79 1.24
N GLY A 43 22.24 -6.50 0.97
CA GLY A 43 22.92 -5.98 -0.24
C GLY A 43 24.41 -6.30 -0.33
N GLY A 44 25.01 -6.77 0.78
CA GLY A 44 26.43 -7.09 0.88
C GLY A 44 27.26 -6.00 1.56
N GLY A 45 26.60 -4.94 2.04
CA GLY A 45 27.16 -3.76 2.65
C GLY A 45 27.94 -2.89 1.65
N PRO A 46 28.66 -1.86 2.14
CA PRO A 46 29.31 -0.87 1.29
C PRO A 46 30.33 -1.49 0.34
N GLY A 47 29.95 -1.66 -0.93
CA GLY A 47 30.79 -2.33 -1.90
C GLY A 47 30.05 -2.74 -3.17
N PRO A 48 30.77 -3.35 -4.14
CA PRO A 48 30.18 -3.68 -5.43
C PRO A 48 29.28 -4.92 -5.37
N LEU A 49 28.02 -4.78 -5.81
CA LEU A 49 27.05 -5.78 -6.30
C LEU A 49 27.38 -7.25 -5.98
N ASN A 50 27.44 -7.62 -4.70
CA ASN A 50 27.82 -8.96 -4.27
C ASN A 50 27.11 -9.33 -2.96
N GLY A 51 25.84 -8.97 -2.87
CA GLY A 51 24.99 -9.24 -1.73
C GLY A 51 24.59 -10.70 -1.59
N THR A 52 23.68 -10.93 -0.64
CA THR A 52 23.12 -12.24 -0.39
C THR A 52 22.37 -12.73 -1.63
N LYS A 53 22.45 -14.04 -1.89
CA LYS A 53 21.66 -14.62 -2.98
C LYS A 53 20.20 -14.70 -2.60
N ASP A 54 19.36 -14.25 -3.52
CA ASP A 54 17.91 -14.27 -3.42
C ASP A 54 17.37 -15.70 -3.23
N SER A 55 16.20 -15.81 -2.61
CA SER A 55 15.60 -17.13 -2.35
C SER A 55 14.90 -17.76 -3.55
N PHE A 56 14.75 -17.02 -4.67
CA PHE A 56 14.00 -17.49 -5.83
C PHE A 56 14.89 -18.29 -6.77
N VAL A 57 15.84 -17.62 -7.42
CA VAL A 57 16.68 -18.19 -8.49
C VAL A 57 18.18 -18.07 -8.21
N GLY A 58 18.55 -17.53 -7.04
CA GLY A 58 19.91 -17.31 -6.59
C GLY A 58 20.61 -16.12 -7.26
N ILE A 59 19.85 -15.08 -7.63
CA ILE A 59 20.37 -13.79 -8.10
C ILE A 59 21.04 -13.08 -6.93
N GLU A 60 22.15 -12.37 -7.17
CA GLU A 60 22.78 -11.54 -6.14
C GLU A 60 21.91 -10.31 -5.90
N ILE A 61 21.51 -10.09 -4.65
CA ILE A 61 20.80 -8.88 -4.25
C ILE A 61 21.80 -7.72 -4.22
N ASP A 62 21.35 -6.57 -4.70
CA ASP A 62 22.00 -5.27 -4.56
C ASP A 62 20.94 -4.23 -4.18
N GLU A 63 21.39 -3.05 -3.80
CA GLU A 63 20.58 -2.06 -3.08
C GLU A 63 19.63 -1.29 -4.00
N GLY A 64 19.90 -1.32 -5.31
CA GLY A 64 18.97 -0.83 -6.33
C GLY A 64 17.98 -1.89 -6.84
N SER A 65 18.02 -3.12 -6.31
CA SER A 65 17.12 -4.19 -6.74
C SER A 65 15.74 -4.02 -6.12
N ILE A 66 14.70 -4.31 -6.90
CA ILE A 66 13.33 -4.38 -6.39
C ILE A 66 13.05 -5.81 -5.92
N LEU A 67 12.87 -5.93 -4.61
CA LEU A 67 12.76 -7.16 -3.85
C LEU A 67 11.31 -7.48 -3.50
N THR A 68 11.06 -8.74 -3.15
CA THR A 68 9.78 -9.15 -2.54
C THR A 68 9.94 -10.45 -1.75
N THR A 69 9.04 -10.72 -0.81
CA THR A 69 8.93 -12.05 -0.17
C THR A 69 8.21 -13.09 -1.01
N GLY A 70 7.43 -12.65 -1.99
CA GLY A 70 6.58 -13.51 -2.81
C GLY A 70 6.46 -13.05 -4.25
N ILE A 71 6.70 -13.92 -5.24
CA ILE A 71 6.33 -13.63 -6.64
C ILE A 71 4.81 -13.41 -6.69
N PRO A 72 4.33 -12.25 -7.15
CA PRO A 72 2.94 -12.09 -7.49
C PRO A 72 2.65 -13.07 -8.65
N ALA A 73 1.87 -14.13 -8.40
CA ALA A 73 1.34 -15.10 -9.38
C ALA A 73 2.20 -16.21 -10.02
N GLY A 74 3.03 -16.94 -9.26
CA GLY A 74 3.64 -18.17 -9.77
C GLY A 74 3.55 -19.36 -8.80
N ALA A 75 3.09 -20.52 -9.27
CA ALA A 75 2.89 -21.77 -8.53
C ALA A 75 4.17 -22.46 -7.96
N VAL A 76 5.16 -21.70 -7.52
CA VAL A 76 6.30 -22.19 -6.75
C VAL A 76 6.44 -21.31 -5.51
N SER A 77 5.70 -21.68 -4.46
CA SER A 77 5.65 -21.06 -3.12
C SER A 77 6.91 -20.28 -2.73
N PRO A 78 6.92 -18.95 -2.88
CA PRO A 78 7.80 -18.06 -2.15
C PRO A 78 7.11 -17.62 -0.83
N ASN A 79 7.88 -17.22 0.17
CA ASN A 79 7.46 -17.21 1.58
C ASN A 79 6.07 -16.60 1.77
N PRO A 80 5.09 -17.33 2.33
CA PRO A 80 3.92 -16.63 2.85
C PRO A 80 4.45 -15.65 3.89
N THR A 81 4.05 -14.38 3.82
CA THR A 81 4.21 -13.44 4.93
C THR A 81 3.79 -14.16 6.21
N SER A 82 4.81 -14.52 6.98
CA SER A 82 4.76 -15.41 8.13
C SER A 82 5.65 -14.75 9.16
N PRO A 83 5.33 -14.89 10.45
CA PRO A 83 6.33 -14.66 11.48
C PRO A 83 7.59 -15.45 11.09
N GLY A 84 8.72 -14.74 11.08
CA GLY A 84 9.99 -15.21 10.58
C GLY A 84 10.71 -16.17 11.53
N PRO A 85 12.02 -16.43 11.30
CA PRO A 85 12.85 -15.76 10.30
C PRO A 85 12.56 -16.30 8.90
N LEU A 86 12.51 -15.41 7.92
CA LEU A 86 12.35 -15.78 6.50
C LEU A 86 13.73 -15.90 5.82
N PRO A 87 13.88 -16.71 4.75
CA PRO A 87 15.03 -16.58 3.87
C PRO A 87 15.01 -15.23 3.16
N ALA A 88 16.18 -14.83 2.62
CA ALA A 88 16.35 -13.57 1.88
C ALA A 88 15.25 -13.37 0.83
N PRO A 89 14.80 -12.13 0.59
CA PRO A 89 13.79 -11.84 -0.41
C PRO A 89 14.26 -12.24 -1.82
N GLY A 90 13.33 -12.30 -2.76
CA GLY A 90 13.58 -12.57 -4.17
C GLY A 90 13.71 -11.28 -4.98
N VAL A 91 14.58 -11.28 -5.99
CA VAL A 91 14.73 -10.15 -6.92
C VAL A 91 13.67 -10.25 -8.02
N LEU A 92 12.83 -9.22 -8.15
CA LEU A 92 11.86 -9.08 -9.24
C LEU A 92 12.43 -8.28 -10.41
N VAL A 93 12.99 -7.12 -10.11
CA VAL A 93 13.63 -6.21 -11.07
C VAL A 93 15.04 -5.95 -10.59
N GLY A 94 16.03 -6.19 -11.45
CA GLY A 94 17.42 -5.92 -11.11
C GLY A 94 17.76 -4.44 -11.26
N SER A 95 18.82 -3.98 -10.60
CA SER A 95 19.26 -2.59 -10.75
C SER A 95 20.09 -2.39 -12.02
N VAL A 96 21.04 -3.30 -12.28
CA VAL A 96 22.03 -3.20 -13.36
C VAL A 96 21.70 -4.06 -14.58
N PRO A 97 22.15 -3.68 -15.79
CA PRO A 97 21.89 -4.45 -17.01
C PRO A 97 22.42 -5.89 -16.93
N GLY A 98 21.53 -6.85 -17.19
CA GLY A 98 21.86 -8.27 -17.28
C GLY A 98 21.95 -8.98 -15.93
N SER A 99 21.29 -8.46 -14.89
CA SER A 99 21.20 -9.10 -13.56
C SER A 99 20.64 -10.53 -13.63
N GLY A 100 19.78 -10.79 -14.62
CA GLY A 100 19.02 -12.03 -14.75
C GLY A 100 17.66 -11.99 -14.06
N ALA A 101 17.24 -10.83 -13.53
CA ALA A 101 15.93 -10.62 -12.93
C ALA A 101 14.77 -10.94 -13.88
N PRO A 102 13.68 -11.55 -13.38
CA PRO A 102 12.58 -12.03 -14.22
C PRO A 102 11.82 -10.91 -14.95
N PHE A 103 11.79 -9.69 -14.41
CA PHE A 103 11.08 -8.55 -15.00
C PHE A 103 12.02 -7.48 -15.57
N GLY A 104 13.26 -7.88 -15.86
CA GLY A 104 14.29 -7.01 -16.44
C GLY A 104 14.98 -6.13 -15.39
N ASP A 105 15.62 -5.07 -15.87
CA ASP A 105 16.49 -4.22 -15.04
C ASP A 105 16.10 -2.74 -15.14
N LEU A 106 16.41 -1.96 -14.09
CA LEU A 106 16.36 -0.50 -14.12
C LEU A 106 17.42 0.11 -15.04
N ASN A 107 18.45 -0.67 -15.39
CA ASN A 107 19.59 -0.28 -16.24
C ASN A 107 20.44 0.86 -15.66
N LEU A 108 20.66 0.80 -14.36
CA LEU A 108 21.47 1.76 -13.62
C LEU A 108 22.97 1.46 -13.78
N LEU A 109 23.76 2.53 -13.68
CA LEU A 109 25.20 2.48 -13.53
C LEU A 109 25.56 2.68 -12.06
N PRO A 110 26.59 1.99 -11.54
CA PRO A 110 27.05 2.23 -10.18
C PRO A 110 27.50 3.67 -9.94
N GLY A 111 27.17 4.18 -8.75
CA GLY A 111 27.57 5.48 -8.24
C GLY A 111 29.05 5.56 -7.84
N CYS A 112 29.39 6.55 -7.04
CA CYS A 112 30.78 6.86 -6.69
C CYS A 112 31.45 5.80 -5.80
N LYS A 113 30.66 5.00 -5.08
CA LYS A 113 31.12 3.87 -4.26
C LYS A 113 31.12 2.53 -5.00
N GLY A 114 30.63 2.51 -6.24
CA GLY A 114 30.41 1.26 -6.97
C GLY A 114 29.16 0.49 -6.52
N ALA A 115 28.31 1.12 -5.71
CA ALA A 115 26.97 0.66 -5.34
C ALA A 115 25.92 1.27 -6.28
N VAL A 116 24.72 0.71 -6.28
CA VAL A 116 23.52 1.26 -6.91
C VAL A 116 22.44 1.24 -5.86
N GLU A 117 21.72 2.34 -5.69
CA GLU A 117 20.73 2.51 -4.64
C GLU A 117 19.48 3.18 -5.21
N VAL A 118 18.33 2.72 -4.72
CA VAL A 118 17.01 3.25 -5.04
C VAL A 118 16.38 3.67 -3.72
N ASP A 119 16.25 4.97 -3.51
CA ASP A 119 15.83 5.56 -2.21
C ASP A 119 14.33 5.86 -2.17
N ALA A 120 13.62 5.64 -3.27
CA ALA A 120 12.17 5.69 -3.26
C ALA A 120 11.61 4.94 -4.46
N LEU A 121 10.38 4.43 -4.33
CA LEU A 121 9.71 3.62 -5.35
C LEU A 121 8.22 3.96 -5.36
N SER A 122 7.66 4.01 -6.56
CA SER A 122 6.21 3.98 -6.78
C SER A 122 5.93 3.38 -8.15
N TYR A 123 4.81 2.67 -8.28
CA TYR A 123 4.30 2.22 -9.59
C TYR A 123 3.29 3.19 -10.21
N GLY A 124 3.14 4.39 -9.63
CA GLY A 124 2.23 5.43 -10.10
C GLY A 124 0.75 5.07 -9.93
N ARG A 125 0.44 4.21 -8.97
CA ARG A 125 -0.92 3.73 -8.69
C ARG A 125 -1.30 3.93 -7.24
N ASP A 126 -0.59 4.84 -6.59
CA ASP A 126 -0.89 5.26 -5.25
C ASP A 126 -2.30 5.89 -5.26
N ALA A 127 -3.19 5.42 -4.40
CA ALA A 127 -4.56 5.89 -4.36
C ALA A 127 -5.17 5.69 -2.97
N GLY A 128 -6.35 6.27 -2.76
CA GLY A 128 -7.09 6.03 -1.52
C GLY A 128 -6.51 6.73 -0.30
N TRP A 129 -6.50 6.02 0.84
CA TRP A 129 -6.40 6.62 2.17
C TRP A 129 -5.56 5.84 3.17
N LYS A 130 -4.99 4.70 2.78
CA LYS A 130 -4.12 3.90 3.66
C LYS A 130 -2.68 4.24 3.31
N LEU A 131 -1.98 4.81 4.27
CA LEU A 131 -0.60 5.21 4.10
C LEU A 131 0.30 4.26 4.87
N PHE A 132 1.35 3.82 4.21
CA PHE A 132 2.39 2.96 4.75
C PHE A 132 3.74 3.65 4.60
N PHE A 133 4.63 3.44 5.55
CA PHE A 133 5.96 4.01 5.52
C PHE A 133 6.94 3.15 6.32
N SER A 134 8.22 3.28 6.01
CA SER A 134 9.35 2.84 6.87
C SER A 134 10.13 4.07 7.33
N VAL A 135 11.13 3.82 8.16
CA VAL A 135 12.02 4.83 8.74
C VAL A 135 13.43 4.25 8.78
N ASP A 136 14.41 5.09 9.06
CA ASP A 136 15.80 4.65 9.23
C ASP A 136 16.09 4.03 10.61
N GLU A 137 17.32 3.58 10.81
CA GLU A 137 17.79 3.03 12.08
C GLU A 137 18.01 4.08 13.18
N PHE A 138 17.99 5.37 12.81
CA PHE A 138 18.10 6.48 13.75
C PHE A 138 16.74 6.96 14.26
N ALA A 139 15.64 6.51 13.68
CA ALA A 139 14.30 6.89 14.07
C ALA A 139 14.02 6.48 15.52
N VAL A 140 13.56 7.44 16.32
CA VAL A 140 13.29 7.22 17.74
C VAL A 140 11.80 7.26 18.08
N GLY A 141 10.97 7.81 17.19
CA GLY A 141 9.56 8.07 17.41
C GLY A 141 9.30 9.24 18.37
N ASP A 142 8.14 9.89 18.23
CA ASP A 142 7.78 11.05 19.02
C ASP A 142 7.29 10.67 20.43
N VAL A 143 8.13 10.89 21.45
CA VAL A 143 7.77 10.64 22.85
C VAL A 143 6.67 11.57 23.40
N ALA A 144 6.48 12.76 22.83
CA ALA A 144 5.49 13.72 23.32
C ALA A 144 4.06 13.25 23.00
N PHE A 145 3.89 12.53 21.89
CA PHE A 145 2.64 11.89 21.51
C PHE A 145 2.60 10.40 21.86
N GLY A 146 3.71 9.67 21.79
CA GLY A 146 3.80 8.23 22.12
C GLY A 146 3.93 7.88 23.61
N ALA A 147 4.57 8.71 24.45
CA ALA A 147 4.72 8.39 25.89
C ALA A 147 3.53 8.85 26.76
N GLY A 148 2.56 9.57 26.18
CA GLY A 148 1.43 10.17 26.89
C GLY A 148 0.06 9.99 26.26
N ALA A 149 -0.03 9.78 24.94
CA ALA A 149 -1.24 9.27 24.30
C ALA A 149 -1.18 7.73 24.30
N PRO A 150 -2.31 7.03 24.34
CA PRO A 150 -2.33 5.59 24.12
C PRO A 150 -2.00 5.31 22.65
N SER A 151 -0.72 5.44 22.26
CA SER A 151 -0.23 4.72 21.10
C SER A 151 -0.37 3.22 21.41
N THR A 152 -0.58 2.42 20.39
CA THR A 152 -0.84 0.99 20.59
C THR A 152 0.25 0.19 19.91
N PRO A 153 1.39 -0.02 20.60
CA PRO A 153 2.53 -0.78 20.11
C PRO A 153 2.12 -2.09 19.42
N PRO A 154 2.90 -2.54 18.42
CA PRO A 154 4.17 -1.94 17.97
C PRO A 154 4.00 -0.68 17.12
N ASP A 155 4.81 0.35 17.38
CA ASP A 155 4.88 1.64 16.68
C ASP A 155 6.36 2.10 16.58
N VAL A 156 6.64 3.17 15.83
CA VAL A 156 8.03 3.66 15.63
C VAL A 156 8.73 3.95 16.96
N PHE A 157 8.01 4.41 17.98
CA PHE A 157 8.59 4.68 19.29
C PHE A 157 8.93 3.39 20.06
N SER A 158 8.10 2.35 19.98
CA SER A 158 8.36 1.06 20.63
C SER A 158 9.40 0.21 19.91
N GLU A 159 9.56 0.39 18.61
CA GLU A 159 10.50 -0.37 17.78
C GLU A 159 11.80 0.38 17.47
N GLY A 160 11.82 1.71 17.45
CA GLY A 160 12.98 2.53 17.05
C GLY A 160 14.15 2.56 18.05
N GLY A 161 15.03 3.55 17.94
CA GLY A 161 16.29 3.63 18.69
C GLY A 161 16.17 3.66 20.23
N PHE A 162 15.01 4.04 20.79
CA PHE A 162 14.72 3.90 22.23
C PHE A 162 13.90 2.64 22.59
N GLY A 163 13.42 1.93 21.58
CA GLY A 163 12.66 0.70 21.63
C GLY A 163 13.52 -0.54 21.49
N ASN A 164 13.11 -1.45 20.60
CA ASN A 164 13.84 -2.70 20.32
C ASN A 164 14.96 -2.54 19.27
N SER A 165 15.05 -1.38 18.60
CA SER A 165 15.95 -1.10 17.47
C SER A 165 15.66 -2.01 16.25
N GLU A 166 14.38 -2.19 15.96
CA GLU A 166 13.80 -3.04 14.92
C GLU A 166 12.85 -2.19 14.03
N ALA A 167 13.03 -0.87 13.95
CA ALA A 167 12.14 -0.02 13.15
C ALA A 167 12.58 0.12 11.68
N SER A 168 13.88 -0.10 11.38
CA SER A 168 14.45 0.30 10.10
C SER A 168 14.03 -0.58 8.92
N ALA A 169 13.73 -1.85 9.18
CA ALA A 169 13.21 -2.78 8.18
C ALA A 169 11.71 -3.05 8.35
N ASP A 170 11.06 -2.38 9.31
CA ASP A 170 9.63 -2.47 9.56
C ASP A 170 8.83 -1.58 8.61
N VAL A 171 7.58 -1.99 8.37
CA VAL A 171 6.60 -1.12 7.68
C VAL A 171 5.48 -0.76 8.64
N PHE A 172 5.26 0.54 8.80
CA PHE A 172 4.24 1.13 9.65
C PHE A 172 3.06 1.61 8.82
N LYS A 173 1.85 1.29 9.27
CA LYS A 173 0.62 1.83 8.74
C LYS A 173 0.18 3.04 9.56
N PHE A 174 0.00 4.18 8.91
CA PHE A 174 -0.64 5.34 9.49
C PHE A 174 -2.14 5.11 9.70
N ASN A 175 -2.64 5.30 10.92
CA ASN A 175 -4.07 5.11 11.23
C ASN A 175 -4.90 6.39 11.07
N GLY A 176 -4.28 7.53 10.75
CA GLY A 176 -5.00 8.74 10.39
C GLY A 176 -5.47 8.74 8.93
N PRO A 177 -6.30 9.71 8.55
CA PRO A 177 -6.70 9.87 7.17
C PRO A 177 -5.51 10.37 6.33
N ALA A 178 -5.23 9.78 5.16
CA ALA A 178 -4.22 10.27 4.22
C ALA A 178 -4.67 11.55 3.48
N VAL A 179 -4.97 12.59 4.25
CA VAL A 179 -5.30 13.94 3.80
C VAL A 179 -4.38 14.92 4.50
N SER A 180 -4.35 16.17 4.03
CA SER A 180 -3.48 17.18 4.65
C SER A 180 -3.75 17.27 6.15
N THR A 181 -2.72 16.95 6.93
CA THR A 181 -2.79 16.80 8.39
C THR A 181 -1.60 17.52 8.99
N ILE A 182 -1.86 18.65 9.63
CA ILE A 182 -0.85 19.46 10.30
C ILE A 182 -1.03 19.30 11.80
N MET A 183 0.03 18.91 12.50
CA MET A 183 0.15 18.86 13.97
C MET A 183 -1.01 18.19 14.73
N ALA A 184 -0.71 16.98 15.23
CA ALA A 184 -1.14 16.41 16.51
C ALA A 184 -2.61 16.60 16.94
N SER A 185 -3.49 15.78 16.39
CA SER A 185 -4.53 15.21 17.24
C SER A 185 -3.92 14.00 17.97
N PRO A 186 -3.86 14.00 19.32
CA PRO A 186 -3.50 12.80 20.06
C PRO A 186 -4.38 11.63 19.61
N GLY A 187 -3.78 10.57 19.07
CA GLY A 187 -4.48 9.36 18.59
C GLY A 187 -4.51 9.15 17.07
N LEU A 188 -3.84 9.99 16.27
CA LEU A 188 -3.39 9.61 14.92
C LEU A 188 -2.00 8.99 15.13
N ASP A 189 -1.95 7.66 15.17
CA ASP A 189 -0.78 6.87 15.52
C ASP A 189 -0.48 5.91 14.37
N SER A 190 0.75 5.44 14.29
CA SER A 190 1.17 4.45 13.30
C SER A 190 1.38 3.10 13.97
N LYS A 191 1.23 2.02 13.22
CA LYS A 191 1.42 0.66 13.75
C LYS A 191 2.25 -0.17 12.81
N ALA A 192 3.21 -0.92 13.33
CA ALA A 192 3.91 -1.90 12.52
C ALA A 192 2.90 -2.91 11.95
N VAL A 193 3.02 -3.19 10.67
CA VAL A 193 2.20 -4.16 9.92
C VAL A 193 3.05 -5.23 9.24
N LEU A 194 4.31 -4.91 8.95
CA LEU A 194 5.35 -5.84 8.56
C LEU A 194 6.54 -5.63 9.49
N ASP A 195 7.27 -6.72 9.66
CA ASP A 195 8.43 -6.83 10.53
C ASP A 195 9.59 -7.29 9.65
N GLY A 196 10.75 -6.67 9.75
CA GLY A 196 11.87 -6.91 8.83
C GLY A 196 12.27 -8.39 8.79
N ASP A 197 12.62 -8.94 9.95
CA ASP A 197 13.01 -10.34 10.12
C ASP A 197 11.83 -11.26 10.50
N GLY A 198 10.72 -10.69 10.96
CA GLY A 198 9.49 -11.37 11.39
C GLY A 198 9.59 -12.04 12.78
N LEU A 199 10.66 -11.81 13.53
CA LEU A 199 10.89 -12.33 14.87
C LEU A 199 10.26 -11.44 15.93
N ALA A 200 10.04 -11.99 17.11
CA ALA A 200 9.47 -11.22 18.20
C ALA A 200 10.55 -10.47 19.00
N PRO A 201 10.29 -9.22 19.40
CA PRO A 201 9.14 -8.37 19.02
C PRO A 201 9.31 -7.72 17.62
N PRO A 202 8.22 -7.28 16.96
CA PRO A 202 6.83 -7.55 17.30
C PRO A 202 6.36 -8.96 16.90
N GLY A 203 7.09 -9.67 16.04
CA GLY A 203 6.73 -11.00 15.53
C GLY A 203 5.59 -10.93 14.52
N LEU A 204 5.56 -9.85 13.74
CA LEU A 204 4.62 -9.66 12.63
C LEU A 204 5.12 -10.44 11.40
N PRO A 205 4.37 -10.42 10.29
CA PRO A 205 4.86 -11.07 9.09
C PRO A 205 6.18 -10.45 8.57
N GLY A 206 7.18 -11.31 8.42
CA GLY A 206 8.54 -10.97 7.97
C GLY A 206 8.61 -10.45 6.53
N VAL A 207 9.61 -9.62 6.21
CA VAL A 207 10.05 -9.36 4.82
C VAL A 207 11.37 -10.05 4.43
N GLY A 208 12.01 -10.74 5.38
CA GLY A 208 13.24 -11.50 5.15
C GLY A 208 14.50 -10.65 5.16
N LEU A 209 14.40 -9.49 5.80
CA LEU A 209 15.50 -8.59 6.09
C LEU A 209 16.15 -8.96 7.43
N VAL A 210 17.32 -8.38 7.69
CA VAL A 210 18.16 -8.64 8.85
C VAL A 210 17.89 -7.58 9.91
N GLU A 211 17.52 -8.03 11.11
CA GLU A 211 17.27 -7.18 12.28
C GLU A 211 17.89 -7.78 13.55
N PRO A 212 18.06 -6.99 14.63
CA PRO A 212 17.87 -5.53 14.72
C PRO A 212 18.96 -4.74 14.00
N ASN A 213 18.64 -3.54 13.49
CA ASN A 213 19.66 -2.58 13.07
C ASN A 213 20.02 -1.65 14.24
N TRP A 214 21.24 -1.78 14.75
CA TRP A 214 21.71 -0.96 15.86
C TRP A 214 22.41 0.30 15.37
N PHE A 215 21.96 1.46 15.85
CA PHE A 215 22.61 2.75 15.65
C PHE A 215 24.13 2.66 15.89
N ASN A 216 24.92 2.82 14.82
CA ASN A 216 26.38 2.76 14.92
C ASN A 216 27.05 3.98 14.30
N TRP A 217 27.10 5.05 15.10
CA TRP A 217 27.72 6.31 14.73
C TRP A 217 29.10 6.16 14.08
N GLY A 218 29.13 6.45 12.79
CA GLY A 218 30.35 6.53 12.01
C GLY A 218 30.99 5.20 11.60
N ASN A 219 30.21 4.14 11.53
CA ASN A 219 30.55 2.97 10.73
C ASN A 219 29.64 2.96 9.49
N PRO A 220 30.17 2.96 8.27
CA PRO A 220 29.35 3.01 7.07
C PRO A 220 28.63 1.69 6.76
N ALA A 221 28.67 0.71 7.66
CA ALA A 221 28.13 -0.62 7.41
C ALA A 221 27.24 -1.02 8.57
N ASP A 222 26.04 -1.45 8.22
CA ASP A 222 24.99 -1.66 9.19
C ASP A 222 24.95 -3.07 9.73
N TYR A 223 24.30 -3.19 10.89
CA TYR A 223 24.11 -4.48 11.55
C TYR A 223 22.83 -5.17 11.10
N GLY A 224 21.83 -4.38 10.72
CA GLY A 224 20.59 -4.81 10.08
C GLY A 224 20.38 -4.06 8.77
N ASP A 225 19.26 -4.32 8.12
CA ASP A 225 18.87 -3.64 6.88
C ASP A 225 18.00 -2.41 7.19
N ASN A 226 18.02 -1.42 6.29
CA ASN A 226 16.98 -0.40 6.19
C ASN A 226 16.13 -0.66 4.95
N LEU A 227 14.87 -0.24 5.04
CA LEU A 227 13.90 -0.36 3.95
C LEU A 227 13.70 1.02 3.32
N ASP A 228 14.26 1.19 2.12
CA ASP A 228 14.37 2.49 1.42
C ASP A 228 13.30 2.73 0.36
N ALA A 229 12.48 1.74 0.08
CA ALA A 229 11.32 1.96 -0.77
C ALA A 229 10.29 0.89 -0.52
N VAL A 230 9.01 1.21 -0.65
CA VAL A 230 7.93 0.25 -0.42
C VAL A 230 6.79 0.52 -1.36
N ASP A 231 6.19 -0.55 -1.88
CA ASP A 231 4.88 -0.55 -2.51
C ASP A 231 4.14 -1.82 -2.04
N MET A 232 3.03 -1.64 -1.35
CA MET A 232 2.32 -2.71 -0.64
C MET A 232 1.27 -3.42 -1.50
N ASN A 233 1.06 -2.97 -2.75
CA ASN A 233 0.00 -3.44 -3.63
C ASN A 233 0.46 -3.71 -5.07
N THR A 234 1.76 -3.92 -5.28
CA THR A 234 2.35 -4.21 -6.59
C THR A 234 1.75 -5.47 -7.21
N ARG A 235 1.44 -5.42 -8.51
CA ARG A 235 0.96 -6.56 -9.32
C ARG A 235 1.99 -6.98 -10.35
N THR A 236 1.95 -8.23 -10.80
CA THR A 236 2.94 -8.81 -11.73
C THR A 236 3.14 -7.98 -12.98
N GLY A 237 2.05 -7.49 -13.59
CA GLY A 237 2.19 -6.69 -14.80
C GLY A 237 2.63 -5.24 -14.55
N HIS A 238 2.67 -4.75 -13.30
CA HIS A 238 3.31 -3.48 -12.95
C HIS A 238 4.85 -3.56 -13.01
N LEU A 239 5.42 -4.75 -12.80
CA LEU A 239 6.87 -4.97 -12.78
C LEU A 239 7.55 -4.70 -14.12
N LEU A 240 6.78 -4.67 -15.22
CA LEU A 240 7.29 -4.28 -16.54
C LEU A 240 7.42 -2.75 -16.71
N GLY A 241 6.79 -1.98 -15.84
CA GLY A 241 6.76 -0.52 -15.80
C GLY A 241 5.45 0.10 -16.30
N PRO A 242 5.26 1.43 -16.14
CA PRO A 242 6.25 2.37 -15.63
C PRO A 242 6.60 2.15 -14.15
N ILE A 243 7.88 2.28 -13.82
CA ILE A 243 8.39 2.25 -12.43
C ILE A 243 8.98 3.62 -12.16
N PHE A 244 8.51 4.29 -11.11
CA PHE A 244 8.98 5.61 -10.66
C PHE A 244 9.86 5.46 -9.44
N TYR A 245 10.96 6.21 -9.40
CA TYR A 245 11.94 6.09 -8.31
C TYR A 245 12.86 7.31 -8.23
N SER A 246 13.53 7.49 -7.10
CA SER A 246 14.73 8.34 -6.92
C SER A 246 15.99 7.48 -6.80
N LEU A 247 17.15 8.12 -6.75
CA LEU A 247 18.46 7.47 -6.65
C LEU A 247 19.33 8.26 -5.67
N ASP A 248 20.12 7.59 -4.85
CA ASP A 248 20.86 8.25 -3.78
C ASP A 248 21.75 9.41 -4.26
N SER A 249 21.70 10.49 -3.49
CA SER A 249 22.52 11.68 -3.68
C SER A 249 23.99 11.45 -3.33
N TYR A 250 24.88 12.38 -3.69
CA TYR A 250 26.29 12.26 -3.33
C TYR A 250 26.62 12.78 -1.93
N PHE A 251 25.80 13.66 -1.35
CA PHE A 251 26.17 14.33 -0.11
C PHE A 251 26.11 13.35 1.06
N PRO A 252 26.98 13.50 2.08
CA PRO A 252 27.03 12.56 3.18
C PRO A 252 25.87 12.75 4.16
N ASP A 253 25.40 11.66 4.74
CA ASP A 253 24.57 11.69 5.94
C ASP A 253 25.42 11.92 7.21
N THR A 254 25.09 12.97 7.97
CA THR A 254 25.80 13.34 9.20
C THR A 254 25.81 12.24 10.26
N PHE A 255 24.87 11.30 10.24
CA PHE A 255 24.75 10.24 11.24
C PHE A 255 25.51 8.97 10.85
N GLU A 256 25.66 8.73 9.54
CA GLU A 256 26.36 7.58 8.98
C GLU A 256 27.84 7.86 8.73
N ILE A 257 28.25 9.13 8.62
CA ILE A 257 29.65 9.48 8.41
C ILE A 257 30.52 8.95 9.55
N GLY A 258 31.35 7.97 9.22
CA GLY A 258 32.63 7.81 9.91
C GLY A 258 33.34 9.15 9.98
N LEU A 259 34.29 9.30 10.91
CA LEU A 259 35.05 10.53 11.17
C LEU A 259 35.71 11.23 9.94
N GLY A 260 35.48 10.76 8.70
CA GLY A 260 35.98 11.27 7.43
C GLY A 260 35.00 11.98 6.48
N GLY A 261 33.67 11.99 6.71
CA GLY A 261 32.72 12.67 5.80
C GLY A 261 32.61 12.01 4.41
N ASP A 262 32.54 10.69 4.39
CA ASP A 262 32.44 9.89 3.17
C ASP A 262 31.10 10.13 2.47
N PRO A 263 31.07 10.29 1.13
CA PRO A 263 29.82 10.44 0.40
C PRO A 263 29.00 9.15 0.46
N ASN A 264 27.67 9.25 0.26
CA ASN A 264 26.78 8.12 0.10
C ASN A 264 27.08 7.34 -1.22
N ALA A 265 26.20 6.45 -1.66
CA ALA A 265 26.36 5.72 -2.92
C ALA A 265 26.56 6.68 -4.10
N GLY A 266 25.83 7.81 -4.12
CA GLY A 266 25.89 8.80 -5.20
C GLY A 266 25.44 8.21 -6.52
N THR A 267 24.38 7.40 -6.48
CA THR A 267 23.82 6.69 -7.62
C THR A 267 23.26 7.68 -8.65
N ALA A 268 22.61 8.77 -8.20
CA ALA A 268 22.09 9.80 -9.09
C ALA A 268 23.19 10.42 -9.98
N MET A 269 24.29 10.88 -9.39
CA MET A 269 25.41 11.48 -10.11
C MET A 269 26.13 10.50 -11.06
N GLY A 270 26.04 9.19 -10.79
CA GLY A 270 26.59 8.13 -11.64
C GLY A 270 25.77 7.86 -12.90
N ASN A 271 24.53 8.34 -12.94
CA ASN A 271 23.55 8.07 -13.99
C ASN A 271 23.17 9.33 -14.77
N VAL A 272 22.64 9.12 -15.97
CA VAL A 272 22.20 10.20 -16.87
C VAL A 272 20.87 9.87 -17.51
N ASP A 273 20.08 10.90 -17.76
CA ASP A 273 18.88 10.79 -18.58
C ASP A 273 19.26 10.34 -19.98
N VAL A 274 18.76 9.17 -20.36
CA VAL A 274 18.97 8.57 -21.69
C VAL A 274 18.47 9.45 -22.84
N THR A 275 17.54 10.38 -22.57
CA THR A 275 16.98 11.30 -23.56
C THR A 275 17.80 12.57 -23.70
N THR A 276 18.20 13.19 -22.58
CA THR A 276 18.85 14.51 -22.57
C THR A 276 20.37 14.45 -22.37
N GLY A 277 20.89 13.35 -21.82
CA GLY A 277 22.29 13.18 -21.44
C GLY A 277 22.70 14.01 -20.22
N ILE A 278 21.73 14.53 -19.45
CA ILE A 278 21.96 15.31 -18.23
C ILE A 278 22.05 14.34 -17.05
N ASN A 279 22.98 14.59 -16.13
CA ASN A 279 23.10 13.81 -14.89
C ASN A 279 21.88 14.02 -14.00
N PHE A 280 21.45 12.98 -13.29
CA PHE A 280 20.38 13.07 -12.30
C PHE A 280 20.89 13.65 -10.99
N SER A 281 19.98 14.21 -10.20
CA SER A 281 20.17 14.54 -8.78
C SER A 281 19.35 13.59 -7.92
N GLY A 282 19.72 13.38 -6.65
CA GLY A 282 18.95 12.55 -5.72
C GLY A 282 17.53 13.07 -5.47
N GLY A 283 17.32 14.38 -5.56
CA GLY A 283 15.98 14.97 -5.54
C GLY A 283 15.15 14.78 -6.83
N ASP A 284 15.69 14.15 -7.89
CA ASP A 284 14.93 13.89 -9.12
C ASP A 284 14.05 12.65 -8.97
N VAL A 285 12.83 12.71 -9.52
CA VAL A 285 12.01 11.52 -9.74
C VAL A 285 12.20 11.06 -11.18
N LEU A 286 12.54 9.79 -11.32
CA LEU A 286 12.85 9.11 -12.56
C LEU A 286 11.70 8.16 -12.93
N VAL A 287 11.67 7.76 -14.19
CA VAL A 287 10.77 6.71 -14.67
C VAL A 287 11.50 5.75 -15.60
N LYS A 288 11.32 4.45 -15.35
CA LYS A 288 11.71 3.36 -16.24
C LYS A 288 10.46 2.80 -16.92
N THR A 289 10.48 2.80 -18.25
CA THR A 289 9.51 2.08 -19.09
C THR A 289 10.17 0.83 -19.65
N ALA A 290 9.38 -0.17 -20.06
CA ALA A 290 9.82 -1.56 -20.32
C ALA A 290 11.05 -1.78 -21.25
N THR A 291 11.54 -0.77 -21.98
CA THR A 291 12.61 -0.93 -22.98
C THR A 291 13.70 0.13 -22.97
N VAL A 292 13.64 1.12 -22.07
CA VAL A 292 14.57 2.25 -22.05
C VAL A 292 15.13 2.41 -20.63
N GLY A 293 16.39 2.84 -20.51
CA GLY A 293 16.99 3.20 -19.22
C GLY A 293 16.27 4.38 -18.55
N PRO A 294 16.73 4.83 -17.37
CA PRO A 294 16.08 5.88 -16.61
C PRO A 294 15.87 7.15 -17.45
N THR A 295 14.67 7.70 -17.35
CA THR A 295 14.33 9.03 -17.88
C THR A 295 13.83 9.93 -16.76
N LEU A 296 14.07 11.23 -16.87
CA LEU A 296 13.59 12.19 -15.89
C LEU A 296 12.07 12.33 -15.97
N TYR A 297 11.37 12.08 -14.86
CA TYR A 297 9.93 12.31 -14.73
C TYR A 297 9.63 13.69 -14.14
N ALA A 298 10.19 13.99 -12.98
CA ALA A 298 10.11 15.30 -12.34
C ALA A 298 11.49 15.69 -11.81
N SER A 299 11.96 16.91 -12.12
CA SER A 299 13.26 17.36 -11.63
C SER A 299 13.15 17.82 -10.17
N ALA A 300 14.23 17.71 -9.40
CA ALA A 300 14.38 18.27 -8.06
C ALA A 300 13.90 19.73 -8.01
N ALA A 301 14.35 20.54 -8.97
CA ALA A 301 13.93 21.94 -9.10
C ALA A 301 12.40 22.13 -9.26
N SER A 302 11.70 21.20 -9.93
CA SER A 302 10.24 21.25 -10.12
C SER A 302 9.48 20.84 -8.85
N LEU A 303 10.11 20.02 -7.99
CA LEU A 303 9.64 19.65 -6.67
C LEU A 303 9.97 20.72 -5.60
N GLY A 304 10.64 21.81 -6.00
CA GLY A 304 11.06 22.87 -5.10
C GLY A 304 12.32 22.52 -4.28
N LEU A 305 12.99 21.45 -4.65
CA LEU A 305 14.30 21.00 -4.17
C LEU A 305 15.43 21.61 -5.00
N ASP A 306 16.67 21.37 -4.62
CA ASP A 306 17.91 21.81 -5.26
C ASP A 306 18.02 23.33 -5.44
N LYS A 307 17.40 24.07 -4.53
CA LYS A 307 17.45 25.55 -4.55
C LYS A 307 18.81 26.09 -4.11
N PHE A 308 19.57 25.30 -3.38
CA PHE A 308 20.84 25.68 -2.79
C PHE A 308 22.05 25.12 -3.55
N GLY A 309 21.81 24.30 -4.57
CA GLY A 309 22.81 23.71 -5.42
C GLY A 309 22.22 22.55 -6.21
N TYR A 310 23.01 22.01 -7.12
CA TYR A 310 22.69 20.71 -7.72
C TYR A 310 23.07 19.62 -6.72
N ASP A 311 22.20 18.63 -6.55
CA ASP A 311 22.41 17.48 -5.68
C ASP A 311 22.62 17.87 -4.21
N THR A 312 21.77 18.79 -3.74
CA THR A 312 21.77 19.28 -2.35
C THR A 312 20.57 18.81 -1.54
N ASP A 313 19.61 18.18 -2.20
CA ASP A 313 18.42 17.59 -1.60
C ASP A 313 18.30 16.15 -2.13
N ASP A 314 17.84 15.24 -1.27
CA ASP A 314 17.70 13.81 -1.55
C ASP A 314 16.27 13.37 -1.26
N LEU A 315 15.70 12.52 -2.11
CA LEU A 315 14.31 12.09 -2.02
C LEU A 315 14.26 10.65 -1.53
N ASP A 316 13.83 10.45 -0.28
CA ASP A 316 13.87 9.16 0.41
C ASP A 316 12.50 8.48 0.49
N ALA A 317 11.47 9.11 -0.05
CA ALA A 317 10.16 8.48 -0.08
C ALA A 317 9.31 9.05 -1.19
N LEU A 318 8.52 8.21 -1.85
CA LEU A 318 7.74 8.58 -3.02
C LEU A 318 6.42 7.84 -3.06
N ALA A 319 5.33 8.58 -3.22
CA ALA A 319 4.05 8.05 -3.65
C ALA A 319 3.52 8.91 -4.79
N LEU A 320 3.14 8.30 -5.91
CA LEU A 320 2.63 8.98 -7.09
C LEU A 320 1.18 8.54 -7.38
N LEU A 321 0.26 9.46 -7.09
CA LEU A 321 -1.16 9.26 -7.31
C LEU A 321 -1.56 9.78 -8.69
N ASP A 322 -1.82 8.87 -9.62
CA ASP A 322 -2.35 9.15 -10.95
C ASP A 322 -3.78 9.73 -10.88
N ASP A 323 -4.16 10.54 -11.87
CA ASP A 323 -5.50 11.13 -11.98
C ASP A 323 -6.53 10.26 -12.74
N GLY A 324 -6.20 8.99 -12.99
CA GLY A 324 -7.00 8.00 -13.69
C GLY A 324 -6.97 8.15 -15.20
N LYS A 325 -6.22 9.09 -15.76
CA LYS A 325 -6.11 9.22 -17.22
C LYS A 325 -5.24 8.10 -17.75
N LEU A 326 -5.70 7.43 -18.79
CA LEU A 326 -4.88 6.48 -19.54
C LEU A 326 -4.40 7.10 -20.85
N ASP A 327 -3.22 6.68 -21.31
CA ASP A 327 -2.68 7.02 -22.61
C ASP A 327 -3.42 6.21 -23.70
N PRO A 328 -3.20 6.46 -25.00
CA PRO A 328 -3.85 5.69 -26.06
C PRO A 328 -3.54 4.19 -26.07
N LEU A 329 -2.58 3.73 -25.26
CA LEU A 329 -2.20 2.33 -25.10
C LEU A 329 -2.80 1.72 -23.82
N GLY A 330 -3.60 2.48 -23.06
CA GLY A 330 -4.23 2.03 -21.82
C GLY A 330 -3.30 2.08 -20.59
N ASN A 331 -2.12 2.68 -20.69
CA ASN A 331 -1.23 2.86 -19.54
C ASN A 331 -1.60 4.15 -18.79
N PRO A 332 -1.43 4.22 -17.46
CA PRO A 332 -1.59 5.47 -16.74
C PRO A 332 -0.79 6.61 -17.39
N TYR A 333 -1.49 7.72 -17.64
CA TYR A 333 -1.03 8.89 -18.35
C TYR A 333 -0.77 10.01 -17.35
N PHE A 334 0.43 9.93 -16.81
CA PHE A 334 0.88 10.88 -15.84
C PHE A 334 1.09 12.26 -16.45
N THR A 335 0.38 13.25 -15.92
CA THR A 335 0.55 14.67 -16.21
C THR A 335 1.08 15.43 -15.01
N PRO A 336 2.35 15.91 -15.07
CA PRO A 336 2.90 16.79 -14.05
C PRO A 336 1.97 17.98 -13.77
N GLY A 337 1.45 18.03 -12.54
CA GLY A 337 0.53 19.08 -12.06
C GLY A 337 -0.96 18.70 -11.99
N ASN A 338 -1.41 17.59 -12.61
CA ASN A 338 -2.71 16.99 -12.25
C ASN A 338 -2.52 15.82 -11.30
N ASP A 339 -1.49 15.00 -11.51
CA ASP A 339 -1.15 13.90 -10.61
C ASP A 339 -0.61 14.47 -9.31
N ARG A 340 -0.86 13.75 -8.22
CA ARG A 340 -0.34 14.13 -6.90
C ARG A 340 0.89 13.30 -6.61
N LEU A 341 2.03 13.96 -6.66
CA LEU A 341 3.28 13.42 -6.15
C LEU A 341 3.38 13.79 -4.67
N LEU A 342 3.56 12.79 -3.82
CA LEU A 342 3.90 12.91 -2.42
C LEU A 342 5.33 12.42 -2.25
N PHE A 343 6.11 13.11 -1.44
CA PHE A 343 7.50 12.70 -1.21
C PHE A 343 8.00 13.13 0.16
N SER A 344 9.03 12.46 0.66
CA SER A 344 9.83 12.91 1.80
C SER A 344 11.24 13.24 1.32
N VAL A 345 12.04 13.85 2.19
CA VAL A 345 13.45 14.12 1.89
C VAL A 345 14.32 13.70 3.05
N ARG A 346 15.54 13.27 2.75
CA ARG A 346 16.52 12.90 3.76
C ARG A 346 16.84 14.01 4.74
N ARG A 347 17.32 13.66 5.93
CA ARG A 347 18.10 14.61 6.72
C ARG A 347 19.26 15.16 5.91
N ASP A 348 19.75 16.32 6.34
CA ASP A 348 20.81 17.08 5.67
C ASP A 348 20.49 17.59 4.26
N SER A 349 19.34 17.22 3.67
CA SER A 349 18.78 17.91 2.51
C SER A 349 18.67 19.42 2.79
N ALA A 350 19.11 20.24 1.85
CA ALA A 350 19.21 21.69 2.02
C ALA A 350 17.85 22.40 2.24
N VAL A 351 16.74 21.74 1.88
CA VAL A 351 15.37 22.20 2.12
C VAL A 351 14.96 22.07 3.59
N ILE A 352 15.60 21.18 4.37
CA ILE A 352 15.30 20.96 5.79
C ILE A 352 15.51 22.25 6.59
N GLY A 353 14.57 22.52 7.50
CA GLY A 353 14.53 23.73 8.32
C GLY A 353 14.00 24.96 7.60
N THR A 354 13.87 24.95 6.28
CA THR A 354 13.27 26.07 5.53
C THR A 354 11.74 26.06 5.67
N PRO A 355 11.07 27.23 5.68
CA PRO A 355 9.60 27.28 5.74
C PRO A 355 8.96 26.60 4.52
N ASP A 356 7.87 25.85 4.71
CA ASP A 356 7.12 25.24 3.62
C ASP A 356 6.27 26.26 2.82
N GLY A 357 5.85 25.86 1.63
CA GLY A 357 5.08 26.70 0.71
C GLY A 357 3.61 26.91 1.07
N LEU A 358 3.03 26.11 1.97
CA LEU A 358 1.60 26.17 2.32
C LEU A 358 1.35 26.86 3.66
N TYR A 359 2.15 26.54 4.69
CA TYR A 359 1.89 26.97 6.06
C TYR A 359 2.98 27.87 6.64
N GLY A 360 4.14 27.94 6.00
CA GLY A 360 5.31 28.66 6.47
C GLY A 360 5.93 28.03 7.73
N ILE A 361 5.69 26.74 7.98
CA ILE A 361 6.34 25.98 9.06
C ILE A 361 7.61 25.33 8.51
N SER A 362 8.66 25.21 9.33
CA SER A 362 9.92 24.59 8.89
C SER A 362 9.70 23.15 8.46
N ILE A 363 10.25 22.75 7.32
CA ILE A 363 10.26 21.37 6.82
C ILE A 363 11.21 20.52 7.67
N GLU A 364 10.79 19.30 7.98
CA GLU A 364 11.57 18.26 8.68
C GLU A 364 11.64 17.00 7.80
N PRO A 365 12.63 16.11 8.00
CA PRO A 365 12.87 14.99 7.08
C PRO A 365 11.73 13.98 6.95
N GLY A 366 11.05 13.64 8.05
CA GLY A 366 9.87 12.78 8.02
C GLY A 366 8.56 13.45 7.58
N ASP A 367 8.59 14.68 7.06
CA ASP A 367 7.39 15.32 6.52
C ASP A 367 7.06 14.78 5.14
N ILE A 368 5.80 14.41 4.93
CA ILE A 368 5.31 14.14 3.57
C ILE A 368 4.96 15.46 2.92
N LEU A 369 5.63 15.75 1.81
CA LEU A 369 5.58 16.99 1.05
C LEU A 369 4.78 16.85 -0.25
N LEU A 370 4.31 17.99 -0.73
CA LEU A 370 3.74 18.22 -2.05
C LEU A 370 4.67 19.12 -2.88
N PRO A 371 4.73 18.90 -4.20
CA PRO A 371 5.39 19.83 -5.10
C PRO A 371 4.83 21.26 -4.94
N PRO A 372 5.65 22.29 -5.20
CA PRO A 372 5.21 23.66 -5.08
C PRO A 372 4.13 23.98 -6.11
N THR A 373 3.16 24.79 -5.72
CA THR A 373 2.12 25.31 -6.64
C THR A 373 2.64 26.31 -7.68
N SER A 374 3.94 26.63 -7.63
CA SER A 374 4.62 27.48 -8.61
C SER A 374 6.06 26.99 -8.85
N PRO A 375 6.64 27.19 -10.05
CA PRO A 375 7.96 26.65 -10.40
C PRO A 375 9.15 27.12 -9.54
N LEU A 376 8.98 28.14 -8.70
CA LEU A 376 10.01 28.64 -7.78
C LEU A 376 9.56 28.55 -6.31
N GLY A 377 8.36 28.01 -6.05
CA GLY A 377 7.78 27.87 -4.73
C GLY A 377 8.51 26.80 -3.92
N GLN A 378 8.42 26.87 -2.59
CA GLN A 378 8.89 25.80 -1.72
C GLN A 378 7.87 24.65 -1.72
N PRO A 379 8.31 23.41 -1.50
CA PRO A 379 7.39 22.31 -1.30
C PRO A 379 6.48 22.61 -0.10
N GLY A 380 5.25 22.10 -0.16
CA GLY A 380 4.24 22.30 0.87
C GLY A 380 4.10 21.06 1.74
N ILE A 381 3.98 21.21 3.05
CA ILE A 381 3.77 20.03 3.91
C ILE A 381 2.34 19.50 3.72
N PHE A 382 2.23 18.22 3.37
CA PHE A 382 0.96 17.51 3.30
C PHE A 382 0.62 16.89 4.65
N ILE A 383 1.49 16.01 5.15
CA ILE A 383 1.36 15.38 6.47
C ILE A 383 2.65 15.67 7.22
N THR A 384 2.51 16.24 8.42
CA THR A 384 3.66 16.50 9.29
C THR A 384 4.20 15.20 9.88
N ALA A 385 5.51 15.04 10.01
CA ALA A 385 6.16 13.87 10.61
C ALA A 385 5.57 13.48 11.99
N GLU A 386 5.25 14.46 12.82
CA GLU A 386 4.65 14.25 14.15
C GLU A 386 3.26 13.59 14.08
N ALA A 387 2.55 13.78 12.96
CA ALA A 387 1.27 13.10 12.75
C ALA A 387 1.48 11.61 12.47
N LEU A 388 2.60 11.23 11.85
CA LEU A 388 3.00 9.84 11.65
C LEU A 388 3.55 9.19 12.93
N GLY A 389 3.78 9.98 13.98
CA GLY A 389 4.42 9.53 15.21
C GLY A 389 5.95 9.65 15.18
N LEU A 390 6.50 10.42 14.24
CA LEU A 390 7.93 10.66 14.07
C LEU A 390 8.42 11.86 14.89
N ALA A 391 9.62 11.73 15.46
CA ALA A 391 10.28 12.77 16.23
C ALA A 391 10.73 13.91 15.31
N THR A 392 10.67 15.16 15.77
CA THR A 392 11.11 16.34 15.01
C THR A 392 11.71 17.41 15.93
N ILE A 393 12.49 18.34 15.36
CA ILE A 393 12.91 19.52 16.11
C ILE A 393 11.69 20.37 16.53
N ARG A 394 10.65 20.42 15.69
CA ARG A 394 9.40 21.14 15.94
C ARG A 394 8.63 20.63 17.17
N SER A 395 8.51 19.32 17.35
CA SER A 395 7.86 18.70 18.52
C SER A 395 8.71 18.84 19.79
N GLY A 396 10.00 19.14 19.64
CA GLY A 396 10.97 19.16 20.73
C GLY A 396 11.39 17.75 21.17
N THR A 397 11.03 16.74 20.39
CA THR A 397 11.49 15.36 20.52
C THR A 397 12.44 15.12 19.37
N THR A 398 13.73 15.12 19.65
CA THR A 398 14.73 14.90 18.60
C THR A 398 15.32 13.50 18.75
N GLY A 399 15.63 12.86 17.62
CA GLY A 399 16.63 11.81 17.56
C GLY A 399 17.97 12.31 18.12
N GLY A 400 18.95 11.41 18.22
CA GLY A 400 20.32 11.81 18.59
C GLY A 400 20.78 13.06 17.81
N GLN A 401 21.59 13.92 18.43
CA GLN A 401 22.16 15.14 17.81
C GLN A 401 21.20 16.29 17.37
N ASN A 402 19.93 16.28 17.76
CA ASN A 402 18.93 17.30 17.38
C ASN A 402 18.46 17.23 15.91
N ALA A 403 18.32 16.03 15.34
CA ALA A 403 17.61 15.83 14.08
C ALA A 403 16.19 15.26 14.33
N GLY A 404 15.31 15.41 13.34
CA GLY A 404 14.07 14.65 13.27
C GLY A 404 14.33 13.22 12.78
N ASP A 405 13.32 12.36 12.89
CA ASP A 405 13.34 11.03 12.28
C ASP A 405 13.14 11.17 10.76
N ASP A 406 13.85 10.33 10.00
CA ASP A 406 13.73 10.23 8.55
C ASP A 406 12.62 9.26 8.17
N LEU A 407 12.09 9.44 6.97
CA LEU A 407 11.08 8.57 6.39
C LEU A 407 11.68 8.01 5.12
N ASP A 408 11.94 6.70 5.14
CA ASP A 408 12.77 6.00 4.16
C ASP A 408 11.93 5.27 3.12
N ALA A 409 10.63 5.14 3.33
CA ALA A 409 9.74 4.66 2.28
C ALA A 409 8.34 5.19 2.49
N LEU A 410 7.59 5.33 1.41
CA LEU A 410 6.21 5.79 1.43
C LEU A 410 5.41 5.02 0.40
N ASP A 411 4.21 4.60 0.78
CA ASP A 411 3.21 4.07 -0.15
C ASP A 411 1.81 4.53 0.28
N VAL A 412 0.96 4.80 -0.69
CA VAL A 412 -0.46 5.09 -0.46
C VAL A 412 -1.31 4.07 -1.21
N VAL A 413 -1.82 3.08 -0.47
CA VAL A 413 -2.54 1.96 -1.04
C VAL A 413 -4.00 2.29 -1.33
N GLY A 414 -4.32 2.19 -2.62
CA GLY A 414 -5.67 2.25 -3.16
C GLY A 414 -6.54 1.08 -2.72
N VAL A 415 -7.81 1.15 -3.10
CA VAL A 415 -8.73 0.04 -2.87
C VAL A 415 -8.61 -0.85 -4.11
N PRO A 416 -8.31 -2.16 -4.02
CA PRO A 416 -7.93 -2.90 -5.22
C PRO A 416 -9.05 -3.10 -6.24
N CYS A 417 -10.31 -2.87 -5.83
CA CYS A 417 -11.48 -2.82 -6.69
C CYS A 417 -11.69 -1.47 -7.42
N ASP A 418 -10.95 -0.41 -7.09
CA ASP A 418 -11.02 0.87 -7.81
C ASP A 418 -10.08 0.78 -9.03
N LEU A 419 -10.65 0.34 -10.15
CA LEU A 419 -9.93 0.07 -11.40
C LEU A 419 -9.82 1.32 -12.29
N ASN A 420 -10.60 2.36 -11.99
CA ASN A 420 -10.58 3.64 -12.71
C ASN A 420 -9.92 4.79 -11.92
N PHE A 421 -9.48 4.52 -10.69
CA PHE A 421 -8.78 5.43 -9.77
C PHE A 421 -9.62 6.63 -9.30
N ASP A 422 -10.94 6.49 -9.23
CA ASP A 422 -11.85 7.54 -8.75
C ASP A 422 -12.18 7.46 -7.26
N THR A 423 -11.58 6.51 -6.54
CA THR A 423 -11.72 6.18 -5.10
C THR A 423 -12.98 5.41 -4.71
N PHE A 424 -13.82 5.05 -5.67
CA PHE A 424 -15.02 4.23 -5.44
C PHE A 424 -14.84 2.82 -6.03
N CYS A 425 -15.61 1.86 -5.50
CA CYS A 425 -15.72 0.53 -6.10
C CYS A 425 -17.17 0.35 -6.54
N ASP A 426 -17.44 0.72 -7.80
CA ASP A 426 -18.76 0.79 -8.39
C ASP A 426 -18.80 0.25 -9.83
N VAL A 427 -19.90 0.49 -10.54
CA VAL A 427 -20.13 -0.05 -11.89
C VAL A 427 -19.09 0.46 -12.90
N ALA A 428 -18.53 1.66 -12.70
CA ALA A 428 -17.54 2.22 -13.62
C ALA A 428 -16.22 1.43 -13.61
N ASP A 429 -15.90 0.73 -12.52
CA ASP A 429 -14.75 -0.17 -12.45
C ASP A 429 -14.99 -1.46 -13.25
N ILE A 430 -16.21 -2.01 -13.21
CA ILE A 430 -16.56 -3.16 -14.05
C ILE A 430 -16.48 -2.77 -15.53
N ASP A 431 -16.97 -1.59 -15.89
CA ASP A 431 -16.87 -1.08 -17.26
C ASP A 431 -15.40 -0.89 -17.67
N SER A 432 -14.52 -0.53 -16.74
CA SER A 432 -13.07 -0.47 -16.96
C SER A 432 -12.48 -1.86 -17.19
N LEU A 433 -12.90 -2.87 -16.43
CA LEU A 433 -12.54 -4.26 -16.66
C LEU A 433 -13.00 -4.74 -18.07
N TYR A 434 -14.20 -4.36 -18.52
CA TYR A 434 -14.71 -4.72 -19.86
C TYR A 434 -13.96 -4.03 -21.00
N SER A 435 -13.25 -2.94 -20.71
CA SER A 435 -12.37 -2.29 -21.69
C SER A 435 -11.14 -3.13 -22.03
N ALA A 436 -10.80 -4.14 -21.19
CA ALA A 436 -9.70 -5.08 -21.44
C ALA A 436 -9.93 -5.94 -22.69
N GLY A 437 -11.18 -6.33 -22.95
CA GLY A 437 -11.53 -7.28 -23.98
C GLY A 437 -12.80 -8.07 -23.66
N ASP A 438 -13.03 -9.10 -24.46
CA ASP A 438 -14.06 -10.12 -24.23
C ASP A 438 -13.58 -11.07 -23.12
N LEU A 439 -14.20 -10.99 -21.94
CA LEU A 439 -13.84 -11.79 -20.77
C LEU A 439 -14.23 -13.26 -20.89
N VAL A 440 -15.09 -13.63 -21.85
CA VAL A 440 -15.45 -15.03 -22.13
C VAL A 440 -14.42 -15.66 -23.08
N ALA A 441 -13.84 -14.87 -23.97
CA ALA A 441 -12.74 -15.29 -24.84
C ALA A 441 -11.38 -15.36 -24.13
N THR A 442 -11.28 -14.80 -22.92
CA THR A 442 -10.04 -14.64 -22.13
C THR A 442 -9.04 -13.71 -22.81
N VAL A 443 -8.52 -12.73 -22.08
CA VAL A 443 -7.54 -11.77 -22.59
C VAL A 443 -6.19 -11.99 -21.89
N ALA A 444 -5.30 -12.73 -22.53
CA ALA A 444 -3.97 -12.99 -21.97
C ALA A 444 -3.10 -11.72 -21.85
N LEU A 445 -2.37 -11.58 -20.74
CA LEU A 445 -1.28 -10.63 -20.63
C LEU A 445 -0.18 -10.93 -21.69
N PRO A 446 0.51 -9.90 -22.24
CA PRO A 446 0.64 -8.53 -21.74
C PRO A 446 -0.35 -7.52 -22.38
N GLY A 447 -1.51 -7.96 -22.86
CA GLY A 447 -2.47 -7.12 -23.59
C GLY A 447 -3.11 -5.99 -22.77
N PRO A 448 -3.94 -6.29 -21.75
CA PRO A 448 -4.61 -5.29 -20.90
C PRO A 448 -3.74 -4.81 -19.72
N PRO A 449 -4.13 -3.71 -19.04
CA PRO A 449 -3.52 -3.30 -17.79
C PRO A 449 -3.53 -4.44 -16.77
N ALA A 450 -2.40 -4.63 -16.08
CA ALA A 450 -2.23 -5.64 -15.04
C ALA A 450 -3.21 -5.49 -13.85
N ASP A 451 -3.88 -4.35 -13.74
CA ASP A 451 -4.89 -4.09 -12.71
C ASP A 451 -6.17 -4.88 -12.95
N TYR A 452 -6.39 -5.32 -14.18
CA TYR A 452 -7.58 -6.07 -14.56
C TYR A 452 -7.44 -7.56 -14.26
N ASP A 453 -6.21 -8.06 -14.08
CA ASP A 453 -5.89 -9.39 -13.56
C ASP A 453 -5.96 -9.34 -12.01
N MET A 454 -7.16 -9.55 -11.50
CA MET A 454 -7.57 -9.48 -10.09
C MET A 454 -7.33 -10.79 -9.35
N ASP A 455 -7.40 -11.94 -10.02
CA ASP A 455 -7.09 -13.23 -9.39
C ASP A 455 -5.63 -13.70 -9.62
N VAL A 456 -4.90 -12.95 -10.45
CA VAL A 456 -3.46 -13.06 -10.68
C VAL A 456 -3.11 -14.40 -11.31
N ASP A 457 -3.85 -14.81 -12.35
CA ASP A 457 -3.57 -16.01 -13.13
C ASP A 457 -2.91 -15.73 -14.49
N LEU A 458 -2.62 -14.45 -14.77
CA LEU A 458 -2.05 -13.88 -15.99
C LEU A 458 -3.02 -13.77 -17.18
N ASP A 459 -4.28 -14.08 -16.97
CA ASP A 459 -5.36 -13.88 -17.90
C ASP A 459 -6.32 -12.82 -17.35
N VAL A 460 -6.99 -12.07 -18.24
CA VAL A 460 -8.10 -11.18 -17.84
C VAL A 460 -9.39 -11.78 -18.36
N ASP A 461 -10.21 -12.30 -17.44
CA ASP A 461 -11.43 -13.03 -17.75
C ASP A 461 -12.54 -12.93 -16.68
N ASN A 462 -13.44 -13.90 -16.67
CA ASN A 462 -14.60 -13.93 -15.80
C ASN A 462 -14.28 -14.26 -14.33
N ASP A 463 -13.12 -14.84 -14.06
CA ASP A 463 -12.63 -15.09 -12.70
C ASP A 463 -12.19 -13.75 -12.06
N ASP A 464 -11.64 -12.82 -12.83
CA ASP A 464 -11.36 -11.44 -12.37
C ASP A 464 -12.61 -10.66 -12.02
N LEU A 465 -13.63 -10.74 -12.87
CA LEU A 465 -14.94 -10.13 -12.59
C LEU A 465 -15.51 -10.69 -11.29
N THR A 466 -15.32 -11.99 -11.04
CA THR A 466 -15.76 -12.65 -9.81
C THR A 466 -14.97 -12.17 -8.59
N ALA A 467 -13.65 -12.04 -8.73
CA ALA A 467 -12.78 -11.47 -7.70
C ALA A 467 -13.19 -10.03 -7.37
N TRP A 468 -13.40 -9.20 -8.40
CA TRP A 468 -13.84 -7.81 -8.28
C TRP A 468 -15.18 -7.69 -7.54
N LEU A 469 -16.21 -8.45 -7.94
CA LEU A 469 -17.54 -8.41 -7.29
C LEU A 469 -17.48 -8.80 -5.81
N SER A 470 -16.52 -9.66 -5.43
CA SER A 470 -16.28 -10.05 -4.05
C SER A 470 -15.56 -8.96 -3.25
N GLU A 471 -14.52 -8.39 -3.85
CA GLU A 471 -13.71 -7.34 -3.24
C GLU A 471 -14.48 -6.04 -3.07
N ALA A 472 -15.15 -5.56 -4.12
CA ALA A 472 -15.99 -4.37 -4.08
C ALA A 472 -17.10 -4.47 -3.03
N ALA A 473 -17.72 -5.64 -2.88
CA ALA A 473 -18.73 -5.85 -1.85
C ALA A 473 -18.13 -5.75 -0.44
N THR A 474 -16.96 -6.35 -0.22
CA THR A 474 -16.25 -6.29 1.05
C THR A 474 -15.85 -4.86 1.39
N TYR A 475 -15.32 -4.13 0.41
CA TYR A 475 -14.97 -2.71 0.55
C TYR A 475 -16.18 -1.85 0.92
N ASN A 476 -17.32 -2.08 0.26
CA ASN A 476 -18.58 -1.41 0.56
C ASN A 476 -19.26 -1.89 1.87
N GLY A 477 -18.59 -2.70 2.67
CA GLY A 477 -19.05 -3.13 4.00
C GLY A 477 -20.05 -4.28 4.00
N PHE A 478 -20.15 -5.02 2.89
CA PHE A 478 -21.02 -6.18 2.75
C PHE A 478 -20.30 -7.49 3.04
N ALA A 479 -21.03 -8.44 3.66
CA ALA A 479 -20.47 -9.73 4.06
C ALA A 479 -20.43 -10.79 2.94
N ASN A 480 -21.07 -10.53 1.79
CA ASN A 480 -21.08 -11.44 0.64
C ASN A 480 -20.87 -10.62 -0.63
N SER A 481 -20.28 -11.22 -1.66
CA SER A 481 -20.06 -10.64 -2.98
C SER A 481 -21.34 -10.07 -3.61
N TYR A 482 -21.18 -9.10 -4.52
CA TYR A 482 -22.24 -8.72 -5.46
C TYR A 482 -22.55 -9.90 -6.40
N ARG A 483 -23.72 -9.88 -7.04
CA ARG A 483 -24.16 -10.95 -7.93
C ARG A 483 -24.28 -10.46 -9.37
N ARG A 484 -23.87 -11.31 -10.30
CA ARG A 484 -24.25 -11.20 -11.71
C ARG A 484 -25.77 -11.16 -11.83
N GLY A 485 -26.29 -10.16 -12.53
CA GLY A 485 -27.72 -9.85 -12.52
C GLY A 485 -28.08 -8.53 -11.87
N ASP A 486 -27.23 -7.96 -11.01
CA ASP A 486 -27.48 -6.70 -10.28
C ASP A 486 -26.83 -5.53 -11.04
N THR A 487 -27.58 -4.83 -11.90
CA THR A 487 -27.06 -3.81 -12.83
C THR A 487 -26.61 -2.53 -12.14
N GLU A 488 -27.04 -2.28 -10.91
CA GLU A 488 -26.75 -1.08 -10.12
C GLU A 488 -25.97 -1.35 -8.84
N LEU A 489 -25.61 -2.61 -8.58
CA LEU A 489 -24.92 -3.08 -7.38
C LEU A 489 -25.68 -2.71 -6.08
N ASP A 490 -27.02 -2.70 -6.12
CA ASP A 490 -27.85 -2.23 -5.00
C ASP A 490 -28.22 -3.33 -4.00
N ARG A 491 -27.70 -4.55 -4.21
CA ARG A 491 -27.86 -5.75 -3.38
C ARG A 491 -29.15 -6.52 -3.61
N ASP A 492 -29.90 -6.21 -4.66
CA ASP A 492 -30.96 -7.08 -5.15
C ASP A 492 -30.80 -7.41 -6.65
N VAL A 493 -31.51 -8.47 -7.07
CA VAL A 493 -31.58 -8.84 -8.50
C VAL A 493 -33.06 -8.95 -8.80
N ASP A 494 -33.62 -7.93 -9.44
CA ASP A 494 -35.03 -7.67 -9.47
C ASP A 494 -35.57 -7.34 -10.89
N LEU A 495 -36.73 -6.68 -10.95
CA LEU A 495 -37.35 -6.34 -12.22
C LEU A 495 -36.68 -5.15 -12.92
N ALA A 496 -36.06 -4.23 -12.18
CA ALA A 496 -35.29 -3.12 -12.73
C ALA A 496 -34.11 -3.66 -13.54
N ASP A 497 -33.33 -4.58 -12.98
CA ASP A 497 -32.22 -5.23 -13.68
C ASP A 497 -32.66 -5.94 -14.96
N PHE A 498 -33.78 -6.68 -14.87
CA PHE A 498 -34.34 -7.38 -16.01
C PHE A 498 -34.76 -6.39 -17.11
N LEU A 499 -35.28 -5.22 -16.75
CA LEU A 499 -35.66 -4.19 -17.71
C LEU A 499 -34.44 -3.53 -18.35
N SER A 500 -33.33 -3.37 -17.61
CA SER A 500 -32.03 -2.92 -18.14
C SER A 500 -31.52 -3.90 -19.20
N LEU A 501 -31.45 -5.20 -18.86
CA LEU A 501 -31.07 -6.26 -19.79
C LEU A 501 -32.00 -6.31 -21.02
N ALA A 502 -33.31 -6.38 -20.80
CA ALA A 502 -34.28 -6.51 -21.88
C ALA A 502 -34.32 -5.29 -22.81
N GLY A 503 -34.01 -4.10 -22.28
CA GLY A 503 -33.92 -2.86 -23.04
C GLY A 503 -32.70 -2.79 -23.96
N ASN A 504 -31.63 -3.49 -23.62
CA ASN A 504 -30.36 -3.51 -24.35
C ASN A 504 -30.06 -4.84 -25.04
N PHE A 505 -30.99 -5.81 -25.01
CA PHE A 505 -30.82 -7.13 -25.60
C PHE A 505 -30.39 -7.06 -27.07
N ASP A 506 -29.16 -7.47 -27.31
CA ASP A 506 -28.45 -7.36 -28.59
C ASP A 506 -27.47 -8.55 -28.71
N PRO A 507 -27.98 -9.76 -28.97
CA PRO A 507 -27.22 -11.02 -28.91
C PRO A 507 -26.23 -11.20 -30.07
N ALA A 508 -25.90 -10.12 -30.77
CA ALA A 508 -24.90 -10.08 -31.82
C ALA A 508 -23.86 -8.96 -31.57
N GLY A 509 -23.96 -8.24 -30.45
CA GLY A 509 -23.08 -7.12 -30.08
C GLY A 509 -23.05 -5.96 -31.08
N ALA A 510 -24.01 -5.88 -32.00
CA ALA A 510 -23.95 -4.97 -33.15
C ALA A 510 -24.20 -3.50 -32.80
N ALA A 511 -24.84 -3.24 -31.65
CA ALA A 511 -25.22 -1.93 -31.14
C ALA A 511 -24.42 -1.49 -29.91
N GLY A 512 -23.28 -2.15 -29.62
CA GLY A 512 -22.42 -1.85 -28.48
C GLY A 512 -21.85 -0.42 -28.47
N PRO A 513 -21.16 -0.01 -27.38
CA PRO A 513 -20.72 -0.86 -26.27
C PRO A 513 -21.85 -1.26 -25.31
N HIS A 514 -21.71 -2.45 -24.71
CA HIS A 514 -22.65 -2.99 -23.73
C HIS A 514 -21.97 -3.10 -22.35
N PRO A 515 -22.03 -2.03 -21.53
CA PRO A 515 -21.50 -2.02 -20.15
C PRO A 515 -22.31 -2.94 -19.21
N TRP A 516 -21.82 -3.12 -17.98
CA TRP A 516 -22.50 -3.90 -16.94
C TRP A 516 -23.94 -3.43 -16.70
N ALA A 517 -24.14 -2.10 -16.66
CA ALA A 517 -25.47 -1.49 -16.46
C ALA A 517 -26.49 -1.81 -17.57
N HIS A 518 -26.03 -2.29 -18.74
CA HIS A 518 -26.91 -2.75 -19.81
C HIS A 518 -27.36 -4.21 -19.63
N GLY A 519 -26.80 -4.92 -18.66
CA GLY A 519 -27.07 -6.34 -18.42
C GLY A 519 -26.11 -7.30 -19.11
N ASN A 520 -24.94 -6.84 -19.57
CA ASN A 520 -23.83 -7.70 -19.97
C ASN A 520 -23.11 -8.17 -18.70
N PHE A 521 -23.41 -9.38 -18.23
CA PHE A 521 -22.95 -9.90 -16.96
C PHE A 521 -21.77 -10.87 -17.07
N ASP A 522 -21.35 -11.24 -18.27
CA ASP A 522 -20.15 -12.06 -18.52
C ASP A 522 -19.05 -11.35 -19.33
N GLY A 523 -19.29 -10.10 -19.75
CA GLY A 523 -18.26 -9.23 -20.29
C GLY A 523 -17.83 -9.55 -21.72
N ASP A 524 -18.69 -10.18 -22.52
CA ASP A 524 -18.38 -10.62 -23.91
C ASP A 524 -18.76 -9.60 -25.01
N TRP A 525 -19.05 -8.37 -24.58
CA TRP A 525 -19.49 -7.22 -25.38
C TRP A 525 -20.86 -7.33 -26.02
N ASP A 526 -21.68 -8.31 -25.64
CA ASP A 526 -23.07 -8.36 -26.06
C ASP A 526 -24.04 -8.47 -24.87
N VAL A 527 -25.34 -8.50 -25.17
CA VAL A 527 -26.39 -8.71 -24.14
C VAL A 527 -27.31 -9.78 -24.66
N ASP A 528 -27.21 -10.98 -24.11
CA ASP A 528 -27.82 -12.17 -24.70
C ASP A 528 -28.52 -13.11 -23.70
N LEU A 529 -28.68 -14.37 -24.09
CA LEU A 529 -29.35 -15.37 -23.27
C LEU A 529 -28.47 -15.87 -22.10
N ALA A 530 -27.14 -15.85 -22.23
CA ALA A 530 -26.21 -16.17 -21.16
C ALA A 530 -26.38 -15.17 -20.00
N ASP A 531 -26.46 -13.89 -20.31
CA ASP A 531 -26.75 -12.84 -19.32
C ASP A 531 -28.10 -13.02 -18.63
N PHE A 532 -29.13 -13.30 -19.42
CA PHE A 532 -30.46 -13.56 -18.86
C PHE A 532 -30.43 -14.76 -17.91
N ASN A 533 -29.65 -15.80 -18.22
CA ASN A 533 -29.51 -16.96 -17.34
C ASN A 533 -28.76 -16.60 -16.05
N SER A 534 -27.75 -15.74 -16.12
CA SER A 534 -27.04 -15.19 -14.94
C SER A 534 -28.00 -14.43 -14.03
N LEU A 535 -28.78 -13.49 -14.57
CA LEU A 535 -29.80 -12.75 -13.83
C LEU A 535 -30.86 -13.68 -13.24
N ALA A 536 -31.45 -14.56 -14.06
CA ALA A 536 -32.52 -15.45 -13.64
C ALA A 536 -32.09 -16.42 -12.53
N THR A 537 -30.83 -16.86 -12.56
CA THR A 537 -30.26 -17.75 -11.52
C THR A 537 -30.05 -17.02 -10.21
N ASN A 538 -29.74 -15.72 -10.26
CA ASN A 538 -29.47 -14.89 -9.09
C ASN A 538 -30.68 -14.08 -8.59
N PHE A 539 -31.83 -14.17 -9.29
CA PHE A 539 -33.03 -13.39 -9.00
C PHE A 539 -33.42 -13.43 -7.52
N ALA A 540 -33.38 -12.26 -6.91
CA ALA A 540 -33.55 -12.06 -5.48
C ALA A 540 -34.13 -10.65 -5.22
N ALA A 541 -35.31 -10.35 -5.76
CA ALA A 541 -36.01 -9.07 -5.63
C ALA A 541 -36.32 -8.57 -4.20
N ALA A 542 -35.91 -9.31 -3.16
CA ALA A 542 -35.99 -8.86 -1.77
C ALA A 542 -34.58 -8.62 -1.17
N GLY A 543 -33.56 -8.62 -2.01
CA GLY A 543 -32.16 -8.58 -1.65
C GLY A 543 -31.53 -9.95 -1.43
N TYR A 544 -30.22 -10.00 -1.67
CA TYR A 544 -29.36 -11.16 -1.40
C TYR A 544 -28.32 -10.89 -0.30
N ALA A 545 -28.55 -9.87 0.53
CA ALA A 545 -27.90 -9.73 1.83
C ALA A 545 -28.27 -10.92 2.75
N PRO A 546 -27.41 -11.32 3.72
CA PRO A 546 -27.80 -12.31 4.68
C PRO A 546 -28.96 -11.74 5.49
N GLN A 547 -30.17 -12.26 5.27
CA GLN A 547 -31.29 -12.01 6.16
C GLN A 547 -30.78 -12.40 7.54
N MET A 548 -30.58 -11.42 8.43
CA MET A 548 -30.58 -11.72 9.85
C MET A 548 -31.91 -12.41 10.08
N SER A 549 -31.89 -13.73 10.21
CA SER A 549 -33.07 -14.53 10.50
C SER A 549 -33.70 -13.90 11.73
N ALA A 550 -34.71 -13.07 11.53
CA ALA A 550 -35.54 -12.60 12.61
C ALA A 550 -36.03 -13.89 13.24
N SER A 551 -35.60 -14.16 14.48
CA SER A 551 -36.07 -15.30 15.22
C SER A 551 -37.57 -15.09 15.39
N VAL A 552 -38.35 -15.65 14.46
CA VAL A 552 -39.80 -15.61 14.52
C VAL A 552 -40.15 -16.35 15.80
N PRO A 553 -40.70 -15.69 16.84
CA PRO A 553 -41.08 -16.39 18.05
C PRO A 553 -42.18 -17.36 17.64
N GLU A 554 -41.92 -18.66 17.69
CA GLU A 554 -42.94 -19.65 17.35
C GLU A 554 -44.16 -19.44 18.25
N PRO A 555 -45.38 -19.25 17.70
CA PRO A 555 -46.60 -19.01 18.50
C PRO A 555 -46.86 -20.08 19.57
N SER A 556 -46.27 -21.27 19.37
CA SER A 556 -46.37 -22.45 20.21
C SER A 556 -45.67 -22.29 21.58
N ALA A 557 -44.57 -21.54 21.65
CA ALA A 557 -43.77 -21.44 22.88
C ALA A 557 -44.48 -20.61 23.97
N MET A 558 -45.15 -19.52 23.58
CA MET A 558 -45.98 -18.74 24.51
C MET A 558 -47.21 -19.51 24.97
N LEU A 559 -47.83 -20.30 24.09
CA LEU A 559 -48.97 -21.13 24.44
C LEU A 559 -48.57 -22.24 25.43
N LEU A 560 -47.43 -22.89 25.22
CA LEU A 560 -46.89 -23.90 26.13
C LEU A 560 -46.47 -23.30 27.48
N ALA A 561 -45.89 -22.10 27.49
CA ALA A 561 -45.54 -21.38 28.72
C ALA A 561 -46.81 -20.99 29.52
N LEU A 562 -47.86 -20.50 28.84
CA LEU A 562 -49.14 -20.20 29.48
C LEU A 562 -49.84 -21.46 30.01
N LEU A 563 -49.82 -22.56 29.28
CA LEU A 563 -50.35 -23.85 29.74
C LEU A 563 -49.56 -24.40 30.94
N ALA A 564 -48.24 -24.23 30.96
CA ALA A 564 -47.38 -24.60 32.10
C ALA A 564 -47.68 -23.76 33.35
N ILE A 565 -47.92 -22.46 33.21
CA ILE A 565 -48.28 -21.57 34.33
C ILE A 565 -49.68 -21.92 34.86
N CYS A 566 -50.65 -22.14 33.97
CA CYS A 566 -52.01 -22.53 34.35
C CYS A 566 -52.04 -23.90 35.07
N SER A 567 -51.27 -24.88 34.59
CA SER A 567 -51.17 -26.19 35.24
C SER A 567 -50.44 -26.13 36.59
N ALA A 568 -49.42 -25.29 36.74
CA ALA A 568 -48.76 -25.04 38.03
C ALA A 568 -49.71 -24.40 39.06
N GLN A 569 -50.57 -23.46 38.64
CA GLN A 569 -51.57 -22.86 39.54
C GLN A 569 -52.66 -23.85 39.97
N LEU A 570 -53.08 -24.76 39.09
CA LEU A 570 -54.02 -25.85 39.44
C LEU A 570 -53.40 -26.86 40.42
N CYS A 571 -52.12 -27.18 40.28
CA CYS A 571 -51.40 -28.04 41.21
C CYS A 571 -51.19 -27.40 42.60
N LEU A 572 -50.96 -26.08 42.65
CA LEU A 572 -50.85 -25.34 43.92
C LEU A 572 -52.18 -25.20 44.65
N ARG A 573 -53.31 -25.11 43.93
CA ARG A 573 -54.66 -25.03 44.54
C ARG A 573 -55.16 -26.33 45.14
N ARG A 574 -54.55 -27.48 44.80
CA ARG A 574 -54.84 -28.79 45.40
C ARG A 574 -54.06 -29.07 46.70
N ARG A 575 -53.16 -28.18 47.10
CA ARG A 575 -52.31 -28.31 48.29
C ARG A 575 -52.65 -27.36 49.44
N ASN A 576 -53.72 -26.58 49.30
CA ASN A 576 -54.45 -25.92 50.40
C ASN A 576 -55.83 -26.57 50.51
#